data_AF-A0A850A713-F1
#
_entry.id   AF-A0A850A713-F1
#
_cell.length_a   1.000
_cell.length_b   1.000
_cell.length_c   1.000
_cell.angle_alpha   90.00
_cell.angle_beta   90.00
_cell.angle_gamma   90.00
#
_symmetry.space_group_name_H-M   'P 1'
#
loop_
_entity.id
_entity.type
_entity.pdbx_description
1 polymer ?
#
loop_
_entity_poly.entity_id
_entity_poly.type
_entity_poly.pdbx_seq_one_letter_code
_entity_poly.pdbx_strand_id
1 'polypeptide(L)'
;MEWVWELYEDYVRKELRRLGRENAGDEELQNAFIRIMSESTVTVLVQEPWQNAVRFKGLAKYEAQSMMPLLNDPLNYLLEHFGGGKFKLNFHQGLNFIATKNFKPEGEPKWKDLPDIGY
;
A
#
# COMPACT_ATOMS: atom_id res chain seq x y z
N MET A 1 -11.88 6.75 0.54
CA MET A 1 -11.54 5.39 0.08
C MET A 1 -11.52 5.23 -1.44
N GLU A 2 -12.00 6.20 -2.23
CA GLU A 2 -12.02 6.12 -3.71
C GLU A 2 -10.65 5.77 -4.32
N TRP A 3 -9.57 6.41 -3.84
CA TRP A 3 -8.21 6.13 -4.32
C TRP A 3 -7.75 4.68 -4.05
N VAL A 4 -8.29 4.02 -3.04
CA VAL A 4 -7.96 2.63 -2.71
C VAL A 4 -8.61 1.69 -3.72
N TRP A 5 -9.86 1.97 -4.11
CA TRP A 5 -10.52 1.23 -5.18
C TRP A 5 -9.76 1.36 -6.49
N GLU A 6 -9.38 2.57 -6.89
CA GLU A 6 -8.61 2.81 -8.13
C GLU A 6 -7.31 1.97 -8.21
N LEU A 7 -6.67 1.72 -7.07
CA LEU A 7 -5.47 0.89 -7.01
C LEU A 7 -5.76 -0.61 -7.15
N TYR A 8 -6.91 -1.06 -6.66
CA TYR A 8 -7.26 -2.47 -6.59
C TYR A 8 -8.09 -2.94 -7.79
N GLU A 9 -8.76 -2.02 -8.49
CA GLU A 9 -9.75 -2.35 -9.51
C GLU A 9 -9.22 -3.33 -10.57
N ASP A 10 -8.05 -3.07 -11.15
CA ASP A 10 -7.47 -3.95 -12.17
C ASP A 10 -7.17 -5.34 -11.62
N TYR A 11 -6.64 -5.42 -10.39
CA TYR A 11 -6.36 -6.68 -9.71
C TYR A 11 -7.65 -7.45 -9.40
N VAL A 12 -8.68 -6.78 -8.87
CA VAL A 12 -10.00 -7.36 -8.57
C VAL A 12 -10.63 -7.93 -9.84
N ARG A 13 -10.63 -7.16 -10.95
CA ARG A 13 -11.17 -7.61 -12.24
C ARG A 13 -10.38 -8.78 -12.80
N LYS A 14 -9.05 -8.79 -12.67
CA LYS A 14 -8.20 -9.93 -13.07
C LYS A 14 -8.52 -11.20 -12.27
N GLU A 15 -8.69 -11.08 -10.95
CA GLU A 15 -9.03 -12.22 -10.10
C GLU A 15 -10.42 -12.77 -10.43
N LEU A 16 -11.42 -11.92 -10.67
CA LEU A 16 -12.74 -12.37 -11.09
C LEU A 16 -12.70 -13.10 -12.45
N ARG A 17 -11.96 -12.56 -13.43
CA ARG A 17 -11.74 -13.27 -14.71
C ARG A 17 -11.06 -14.61 -14.52
N ARG A 18 -10.04 -14.71 -13.64
CA ARG A 18 -9.35 -15.97 -13.32
C ARG A 18 -10.29 -17.02 -12.73
N LEU A 19 -11.34 -16.58 -12.05
CA LEU A 19 -12.40 -17.44 -11.49
C LEU A 19 -13.56 -17.71 -12.46
N GLY A 20 -13.45 -17.30 -13.73
CA GLY A 20 -14.48 -17.48 -14.75
C GLY A 20 -15.67 -16.52 -14.63
N ARG A 21 -15.50 -15.39 -13.92
CA ARG A 21 -16.53 -14.35 -13.68
C ARG A 21 -16.25 -13.11 -14.54
N GLU A 22 -16.22 -13.28 -15.86
CA GLU A 22 -15.82 -12.19 -16.78
C GLU A 22 -16.82 -11.02 -16.85
N ASN A 23 -18.11 -11.30 -16.63
CA ASN A 23 -19.19 -10.33 -16.65
C ASN A 23 -19.72 -10.01 -15.24
N ALA A 24 -18.82 -9.99 -14.26
CA ALA A 24 -19.19 -9.73 -12.87
C ALA A 24 -19.89 -8.37 -12.74
N GLY A 25 -21.04 -8.38 -12.06
CA GLY A 25 -21.78 -7.15 -11.74
C GLY A 25 -21.13 -6.34 -10.62
N ASP A 26 -21.68 -5.16 -10.34
CA ASP A 26 -21.14 -4.23 -9.32
C ASP A 26 -21.07 -4.87 -7.92
N GLU A 27 -22.07 -5.67 -7.55
CA GLU A 27 -22.08 -6.39 -6.27
C GLU A 27 -20.93 -7.42 -6.17
N GLU A 28 -20.65 -8.15 -7.24
CA GLU A 28 -19.55 -9.11 -7.28
C GLU A 28 -18.18 -8.42 -7.22
N LEU A 29 -18.04 -7.28 -7.91
CA LEU A 29 -16.84 -6.43 -7.82
C LEU A 29 -16.62 -5.92 -6.40
N GLN A 30 -17.67 -5.41 -5.76
CA GLN A 30 -17.61 -4.91 -4.39
C GLN A 30 -17.26 -6.02 -3.39
N ASN A 31 -17.89 -7.19 -3.50
CA ASN A 31 -17.61 -8.35 -2.64
C ASN A 31 -16.17 -8.85 -2.83
N ALA A 32 -15.70 -8.94 -4.08
CA ALA A 32 -14.33 -9.31 -4.39
C ALA A 32 -13.33 -8.30 -3.84
N PHE A 33 -13.62 -7.00 -3.96
CA PHE A 33 -12.79 -5.93 -3.40
C PHE A 33 -12.67 -6.03 -1.88
N ILE A 34 -13.79 -6.15 -1.17
CA ILE A 34 -13.80 -6.27 0.30
C ILE A 34 -12.97 -7.48 0.73
N ARG A 35 -13.16 -8.63 0.08
CA ARG A 35 -12.40 -9.85 0.37
C ARG A 35 -10.91 -9.65 0.13
N ILE A 36 -10.51 -9.18 -1.07
CA ILE A 36 -9.10 -8.96 -1.42
C ILE A 36 -8.46 -7.95 -0.46
N MET A 37 -9.13 -6.84 -0.16
CA MET A 37 -8.66 -5.86 0.83
C MET A 37 -8.46 -6.47 2.21
N SER A 38 -9.37 -7.33 2.68
CA SER A 38 -9.26 -7.99 3.99
C SER A 38 -8.08 -8.97 4.09
N GLU A 39 -7.64 -9.50 2.96
CA GLU A 39 -6.51 -10.44 2.83
C GLU A 39 -5.21 -9.73 2.43
N SER A 40 -5.24 -8.41 2.29
CA SER A 40 -4.11 -7.63 1.80
C SER A 40 -3.19 -7.15 2.91
N THR A 41 -1.94 -6.91 2.53
CA THR A 41 -0.94 -6.23 3.34
C THR A 41 -0.46 -4.98 2.62
N VAL A 42 -0.01 -3.99 3.39
CA VAL A 42 0.71 -2.82 2.86
C VAL A 42 2.08 -2.72 3.53
N THR A 43 3.12 -2.67 2.70
CA THR A 43 4.50 -2.40 3.15
C THR A 43 4.80 -0.92 2.90
N VAL A 44 5.20 -0.20 3.95
CA VAL A 44 5.68 1.18 3.90
C VAL A 44 7.18 1.17 3.65
N LEU A 45 7.59 1.71 2.51
CA LEU A 45 8.98 1.88 2.13
C LEU A 45 9.31 3.38 2.06
N VAL A 46 10.52 3.77 2.45
CA VAL A 46 11.03 5.13 2.24
C VAL A 46 12.23 5.11 1.30
N GLN A 47 12.27 6.07 0.38
CA GLN A 47 13.39 6.27 -0.52
C GLN A 47 14.54 6.97 0.22
N GLU A 48 15.68 6.29 0.31
CA GLU A 48 16.88 6.79 1.00
C GLU A 48 18.06 6.90 0.01
N PRO A 49 18.79 8.02 -0.01
CA PRO A 49 20.06 8.11 -0.72
C PRO A 49 21.08 7.13 -0.14
N TRP A 50 21.71 6.32 -1.00
CA TRP A 50 22.66 5.30 -0.57
C TRP A 50 23.80 5.19 -1.58
N GLN A 51 25.02 5.57 -1.19
CA GLN A 51 26.25 5.41 -1.99
C GLN A 51 26.10 5.86 -3.46
N ASN A 52 25.64 7.10 -3.70
CA ASN A 52 25.35 7.65 -5.03
C ASN A 52 24.20 6.95 -5.80
N ALA A 53 23.42 6.11 -5.12
CA ALA A 53 22.23 5.46 -5.64
C ALA A 53 21.02 5.72 -4.72
N VAL A 54 19.90 5.05 -5.03
CA VAL A 54 18.68 5.06 -4.24
C VAL A 54 18.43 3.66 -3.73
N ARG A 55 18.17 3.52 -2.43
CA ARG A 55 17.59 2.31 -1.84
C ARG A 55 16.21 2.59 -1.27
N PHE A 56 15.43 1.54 -1.10
CA PHE A 56 14.19 1.60 -0.34
C PHE A 56 14.40 0.87 0.99
N LYS A 57 14.13 1.57 2.09
CA LYS A 57 14.19 1.04 3.45
C LYS A 57 12.77 0.69 3.90
N GLY A 58 12.56 -0.52 4.41
CA GLY A 58 11.28 -0.95 4.96
C GLY A 58 11.05 -0.37 6.34
N LEU A 59 9.92 0.31 6.55
CA LEU A 59 9.60 0.97 7.81
C LEU A 59 8.49 0.27 8.59
N ALA A 60 7.49 -0.26 7.90
CA ALA A 60 6.36 -0.93 8.51
C ALA A 60 5.66 -1.85 7.52
N LYS A 61 4.98 -2.87 8.05
CA LYS A 61 4.06 -3.72 7.30
C LYS A 61 2.77 -3.85 8.09
N TYR A 62 1.65 -3.60 7.45
CA TYR A 62 0.33 -3.63 8.08
C TYR A 62 -0.57 -4.63 7.36
N GLU A 63 -1.35 -5.38 8.13
CA GLU A 63 -2.48 -6.15 7.64
C GLU A 63 -3.75 -5.28 7.54
N ALA A 64 -4.80 -5.82 6.93
CA ALA A 64 -6.03 -5.09 6.58
C ALA A 64 -6.61 -4.21 7.69
N GLN A 65 -6.75 -4.72 8.92
CA GLN A 65 -7.35 -3.94 10.01
C GLN A 65 -6.44 -2.81 10.48
N SER A 66 -5.12 -3.04 10.51
CA SER A 66 -4.15 -2.07 10.99
C SER A 66 -3.80 -0.99 9.96
N MET A 67 -4.06 -1.24 8.67
CA MET A 67 -3.73 -0.27 7.61
C MET A 67 -4.78 0.84 7.45
N MET A 68 -5.99 0.72 8.01
CA MET A 68 -7.08 1.69 7.77
C MET A 68 -6.73 3.15 8.14
N PRO A 69 -6.06 3.46 9.26
CA PRO A 69 -5.63 4.84 9.56
C PRO A 69 -4.69 5.41 8.48
N LEU A 70 -3.75 4.59 8.00
CA LEU A 70 -2.86 4.96 6.88
C LEU A 70 -3.65 5.19 5.58
N LEU A 71 -4.69 4.40 5.30
CA LEU A 71 -5.46 4.56 4.07
C LEU A 71 -6.41 5.77 4.08
N ASN A 72 -6.91 6.13 5.25
CA ASN A 72 -7.83 7.25 5.41
C ASN A 72 -7.12 8.60 5.21
N ASP A 73 -5.91 8.75 5.73
CA ASP A 73 -5.11 9.97 5.60
C ASP A 73 -3.62 9.64 5.46
N PRO A 74 -3.17 9.19 4.27
CA PRO A 74 -1.82 8.69 4.10
C PRO A 74 -0.75 9.76 4.31
N LEU A 75 -1.01 11.01 3.93
CA LEU A 75 -0.01 12.08 4.08
C LEU A 75 0.23 12.41 5.54
N ASN A 76 -0.84 12.64 6.32
CA ASN A 76 -0.68 12.96 7.74
C ASN A 76 -0.18 11.74 8.52
N TYR A 77 -0.69 10.54 8.24
CA TYR A 77 -0.22 9.32 8.90
C TYR A 77 1.29 9.13 8.72
N LEU A 78 1.79 9.24 7.48
CA LEU A 78 3.22 9.10 7.20
C LEU A 78 4.06 10.20 7.86
N LEU A 79 3.59 11.45 7.85
CA LEU A 79 4.28 12.57 8.51
C LEU A 79 4.36 12.39 10.03
N GLU A 80 3.27 11.96 10.66
CA GLU A 80 3.21 11.75 12.11
C GLU A 80 4.13 10.61 12.55
N HIS A 81 4.06 9.47 11.87
CA HIS A 81 4.76 8.24 12.26
C HIS A 81 6.21 8.18 11.77
N PHE A 82 6.50 8.69 10.57
CA PHE A 82 7.81 8.55 9.92
C PHE A 82 8.47 9.88 9.54
N GLY A 83 7.73 10.99 9.57
CA GLY A 83 8.24 12.30 9.20
C GLY A 83 8.23 12.56 7.69
N GLY A 84 8.94 13.59 7.25
CA GLY A 84 9.03 13.93 5.82
C GLY A 84 9.90 12.96 5.03
N GLY A 85 9.55 12.75 3.76
CA GLY A 85 10.27 11.79 2.91
C GLY A 85 9.52 11.43 1.64
N LYS A 86 10.14 10.62 0.78
CA LYS A 86 9.47 10.01 -0.37
C LYS A 86 9.11 8.58 -0.02
N PHE A 87 7.83 8.33 0.24
CA PHE A 87 7.33 7.03 0.63
C PHE A 87 6.66 6.31 -0.52
N LYS A 88 6.72 4.98 -0.44
CA LYS A 88 6.05 4.06 -1.33
C LYS A 88 5.25 3.07 -0.49
N LEU A 89 3.96 2.96 -0.76
CA LEU A 89 3.08 1.95 -0.20
C LEU A 89 2.93 0.83 -1.22
N ASN A 90 3.37 -0.39 -0.89
CA ASN A 90 3.21 -1.57 -1.73
C ASN A 90 2.12 -2.47 -1.17
N PHE A 91 1.11 -2.75 -1.98
CA PHE A 91 -0.03 -3.60 -1.63
C PHE A 91 0.14 -5.01 -2.18
N HIS A 92 -0.11 -6.01 -1.35
CA HIS A 92 -0.03 -7.42 -1.74
C HIS A 92 -1.19 -8.22 -1.16
N GLN A 93 -1.68 -9.21 -1.90
CA GLN A 93 -2.49 -10.31 -1.36
C GLN A 93 -1.60 -11.56 -1.26
N GLY A 94 -1.16 -11.90 -0.04
CA GLY A 94 -0.11 -12.91 0.14
C GLY A 94 1.18 -12.52 -0.60
N LEU A 95 1.62 -13.34 -1.54
CA LEU A 95 2.79 -13.08 -2.39
C LEU A 95 2.47 -12.31 -3.68
N ASN A 96 1.18 -12.12 -3.99
CA ASN A 96 0.76 -11.46 -5.23
C ASN A 96 0.80 -9.94 -5.06
N PHE A 97 1.55 -9.27 -5.91
CA PHE A 97 1.57 -7.81 -5.97
C PHE A 97 0.25 -7.28 -6.55
N ILE A 98 -0.35 -6.31 -5.86
CA ILE A 98 -1.57 -5.64 -6.29
C ILE A 98 -1.21 -4.32 -6.98
N ALA A 99 -0.64 -3.39 -6.21
CA ALA A 99 -0.36 -2.04 -6.68
C ALA A 99 0.64 -1.31 -5.77
N THR A 100 1.11 -0.18 -6.25
CA THR A 100 1.96 0.75 -5.51
C THR A 100 1.37 2.16 -5.57
N LYS A 101 1.46 2.91 -4.47
CA LYS A 101 1.24 4.36 -4.48
C LYS A 101 2.34 5.11 -3.74
N ASN A 102 2.79 6.22 -4.32
CA ASN A 102 3.84 7.05 -3.74
C ASN A 102 3.24 8.27 -3.03
N PHE A 103 3.87 8.67 -1.93
CA PHE A 103 3.51 9.84 -1.14
C PHE A 103 4.77 10.64 -0.79
N LYS A 104 4.60 11.96 -0.62
CA LYS A 104 5.70 12.85 -0.27
C LYS A 104 5.27 13.89 0.77
N PRO A 105 5.03 13.49 2.04
CA PRO A 105 4.81 14.44 3.11
C PRO A 105 6.07 15.31 3.29
N GLU A 106 5.84 16.60 3.52
CA GLU A 106 6.91 17.57 3.79
C GLU A 106 7.14 17.68 5.31
N GLY A 107 8.40 17.72 5.73
CA GLY A 107 8.77 17.81 7.15
C GLY A 107 10.12 17.16 7.46
N GLU A 108 10.49 17.16 8.73
CA GLU A 108 11.73 16.52 9.20
C GLU A 108 11.64 14.99 9.08
N PRO A 109 12.68 14.32 8.54
CA PRO A 109 12.69 12.86 8.37
C PRO A 109 12.96 12.15 9.70
N LYS A 110 11.93 11.56 10.31
CA LYS A 110 12.04 10.76 11.56
C LYS A 110 12.49 9.31 11.29
N TRP A 111 12.33 8.84 10.06
CA TRP A 111 12.63 7.46 9.65
C TRP A 111 14.12 7.10 9.57
N LYS A 112 15.03 8.08 9.66
CA LYS A 112 16.47 7.87 9.50
C LYS A 112 17.01 6.84 10.49
N ASP A 113 16.62 6.95 11.75
CA ASP A 113 17.10 6.11 12.85
C ASP A 113 16.24 4.87 13.12
N LEU A 114 15.13 4.70 12.38
CA LEU A 114 14.28 3.51 12.50
C LEU A 114 15.01 2.26 11.95
N PRO A 115 14.72 1.06 12.44
CA PRO A 115 15.27 -0.16 11.85
C PRO A 115 14.72 -0.37 10.43
N ASP A 116 15.49 -1.08 9.60
CA ASP A 116 14.99 -1.62 8.33
C ASP A 116 14.36 -2.98 8.59
N ILE A 117 13.07 -3.13 8.27
CA ILE A 117 12.34 -4.40 8.45
C ILE A 117 12.42 -5.31 7.21
N GLY A 118 13.04 -4.86 6.12
CA GLY A 118 13.01 -5.56 4.84
C GLY A 118 11.68 -5.41 4.09
N TYR A 119 11.37 -6.38 3.21
CA TYR A 119 10.21 -6.38 2.31
C TYR A 119 9.14 -7.40 2.72
#